data_AF-A0A8T4PFW0-F1
#
_entry.id   AF-A0A8T4PFW0-F1
#
_cell.length_a   1.000
_cell.length_b   1.000
_cell.length_c   1.000
_cell.angle_alpha   90.00
_cell.angle_beta   90.00
_cell.angle_gamma   90.00
#
_symmetry.space_group_name_H-M   'P 1'
#
loop_
_entity.id
_entity.type
_entity.pdbx_description
1 polymer ?
#
loop_
_entity_poly.entity_id
_entity_poly.type
_entity_poly.pdbx_seq_one_letter_code
_entity_poly.pdbx_strand_id
1 'polypeptide(L)'
;MDSAKALVVFQGKKIRRTWFNDEWWFSVVDIIGVLTESDRARKYWSDLKKRLTEEGFELSAKIGQLKLMSVDGKFYLTDCINTKNAFRIIQSIPSKKAEPFKQWLAQVGYDRVQEIENPELAQKRMKEIYKAKGYSEDWIEKRVRGIAIRDELTDEWKKRSVKTEREYSILTAEISKATFGMTPSEYKKFKGLKKENLRDHMNDLELIFNMLGERVSTEITRKEDAQGYTEVEGAAKRGGRVAGNARKDTEKELGRPITSKENYLSEPEKKKKLEDKNKK
;
A
#
# COMPACT_ATOMS: atom_id res chain seq x y z
N MET A 1 2.53 -10.77 0.12
CA MET A 1 3.87 -10.35 0.59
C MET A 1 4.05 -10.80 2.01
N ASP A 2 4.97 -11.73 2.24
CA ASP A 2 5.26 -12.20 3.58
C ASP A 2 5.62 -11.03 4.50
N SER A 3 4.92 -10.97 5.63
CA SER A 3 5.32 -10.17 6.80
C SER A 3 6.77 -10.44 7.23
N ALA A 4 7.44 -11.47 6.70
CA ALA A 4 8.84 -11.79 6.94
C ALA A 4 9.81 -10.76 6.33
N LYS A 5 9.43 -9.99 5.29
CA LYS A 5 10.34 -9.04 4.63
C LYS A 5 10.29 -7.60 5.15
N ALA A 6 9.41 -7.28 6.11
CA ALA A 6 9.32 -5.90 6.63
C ALA A 6 10.49 -5.50 7.55
N LEU A 7 11.34 -6.46 7.96
CA LEU A 7 12.43 -6.28 8.93
C LEU A 7 13.78 -6.73 8.36
N VAL A 8 14.10 -6.37 7.11
CA VAL A 8 15.43 -6.62 6.50
C VAL A 8 16.58 -6.10 7.39
N VAL A 9 16.29 -5.11 8.24
CA VAL A 9 17.25 -4.48 9.16
C VAL A 9 17.74 -5.43 10.29
N PHE A 10 16.96 -6.44 10.68
CA PHE A 10 17.24 -7.19 11.91
C PHE A 10 17.83 -8.60 11.70
N GLN A 11 18.43 -8.86 10.54
CA GLN A 11 19.31 -10.01 10.26
C GLN A 11 18.85 -11.36 10.87
N GLY A 12 17.57 -11.71 10.75
CA GLY A 12 17.05 -12.99 11.22
C GLY A 12 16.91 -13.16 12.75
N LYS A 13 17.23 -12.15 13.57
CA LYS A 13 16.96 -12.18 15.02
C LYS A 13 15.47 -11.85 15.29
N LYS A 14 14.81 -12.66 16.12
CA LYS A 14 13.39 -12.51 16.46
C LYS A 14 13.19 -11.32 17.40
N ILE A 15 12.59 -10.24 16.91
CA ILE A 15 12.04 -9.16 17.73
C ILE A 15 10.60 -9.51 18.08
N ARG A 16 10.28 -9.56 19.38
CA ARG A 16 8.91 -9.77 19.81
C ARG A 16 8.05 -8.57 19.43
N ARG A 17 6.85 -8.86 18.93
CA ARG A 17 5.88 -7.86 18.50
C ARG A 17 4.47 -8.25 18.91
N THR A 18 3.60 -7.26 19.05
CA THR A 18 2.17 -7.43 19.30
C THR A 18 1.37 -6.44 18.46
N TRP A 19 0.12 -6.79 18.14
CA TRP A 19 -0.82 -5.87 17.52
C TRP A 19 -1.46 -5.01 18.60
N PHE A 20 -1.38 -3.69 18.47
CA PHE A 20 -1.95 -2.73 19.42
C PHE A 20 -2.24 -1.41 18.70
N ASN A 21 -3.38 -0.77 18.99
CA ASN A 21 -3.83 0.47 18.34
C ASN A 21 -3.73 0.42 16.80
N ASP A 22 -4.21 -0.66 16.19
CA ASP A 22 -4.23 -0.88 14.73
C ASP A 22 -2.87 -0.83 14.02
N GLU A 23 -1.78 -1.00 14.75
CA GLU A 23 -0.45 -1.16 14.20
C GLU A 23 0.40 -2.19 14.95
N TRP A 24 1.56 -2.53 14.38
CA TRP A 24 2.54 -3.40 15.03
C TRP A 24 3.39 -2.61 16.03
N TRP A 25 3.46 -3.14 17.25
CA TRP A 25 4.33 -2.65 18.32
C TRP A 25 5.44 -3.65 18.60
N PHE A 26 6.65 -3.16 18.85
CA PHE A 26 7.87 -3.95 18.95
C PHE A 26 8.53 -3.77 20.31
N SER A 27 9.10 -4.84 20.85
CA SER A 27 9.86 -4.78 22.10
C SER A 27 11.11 -3.90 21.96
N VAL A 28 11.22 -2.88 22.81
CA VAL A 28 12.37 -1.95 22.80
C VAL A 28 13.66 -2.67 23.18
N VAL A 29 13.59 -3.54 24.20
CA VAL A 29 14.75 -4.28 24.69
C VAL A 29 15.27 -5.28 23.67
N ASP A 30 14.40 -5.88 22.86
CA ASP A 30 14.81 -6.78 21.78
C ASP A 30 15.51 -6.00 20.66
N ILE A 31 14.97 -4.84 20.26
CA ILE A 31 15.62 -3.94 19.27
C ILE A 31 17.02 -3.56 19.74
N ILE A 32 17.15 -3.13 21.00
CA ILE A 32 18.45 -2.78 21.59
C ILE A 32 19.37 -3.99 21.61
N GLY A 33 18.89 -5.16 22.02
CA GLY A 33 19.69 -6.39 22.05
C GLY A 33 20.22 -6.76 20.68
N VAL A 34 19.40 -6.66 19.63
CA VAL A 34 19.84 -6.95 18.25
C VAL A 34 20.89 -5.95 17.77
N LEU A 35 20.70 -4.66 18.06
CA LEU A 35 21.58 -3.61 17.55
C LEU A 35 22.85 -3.41 18.37
N THR A 36 22.85 -3.73 19.66
CA THR A 36 24.02 -3.51 20.53
C THR A 36 24.77 -4.80 20.86
N GLU A 37 24.17 -5.97 20.65
CA GLU A 37 24.67 -7.27 21.13
C GLU A 37 24.99 -7.29 22.63
N SER A 38 24.34 -6.40 23.38
CA SER A 38 24.52 -6.34 24.82
C SER A 38 23.71 -7.43 25.51
N ASP A 39 24.39 -8.25 26.30
CA ASP A 39 23.76 -9.19 27.25
C ASP A 39 22.92 -8.48 28.32
N ARG A 40 23.07 -7.14 28.44
CA ARG A 40 22.32 -6.29 29.37
C ARG A 40 21.48 -5.23 28.65
N ALA A 41 20.79 -5.60 27.58
CA ALA A 41 19.90 -4.71 26.83
C ALA A 41 18.88 -3.95 27.71
N ARG A 42 18.39 -4.55 28.81
CA ARG A 42 17.51 -3.88 29.79
C ARG A 42 18.20 -2.71 30.50
N LYS A 43 19.46 -2.87 30.92
CA LYS A 43 20.22 -1.79 31.56
C LYS A 43 20.55 -0.69 30.55
N TYR A 44 20.98 -1.09 29.35
CA TYR A 44 21.19 -0.15 28.24
C TYR A 44 19.93 0.68 27.96
N TRP A 45 18.75 0.03 27.94
CA TRP A 45 17.48 0.74 27.77
C TRP A 45 17.23 1.76 28.87
N SER A 46 17.50 1.40 30.13
CA SER A 46 17.36 2.33 31.26
C SER A 46 18.25 3.57 31.11
N ASP A 47 19.47 3.39 30.62
CA ASP A 47 20.41 4.50 30.38
C ASP A 47 20.01 5.33 29.14
N LEU A 48 19.49 4.67 28.10
CA LEU A 48 18.98 5.34 26.91
C LEU A 48 17.71 6.15 27.21
N LYS A 49 16.83 5.69 28.10
CA LYS A 49 15.63 6.43 28.52
C LYS A 49 15.98 7.80 29.09
N LYS A 50 16.99 7.87 29.96
CA LYS A 50 17.44 9.15 30.55
C LYS A 50 17.86 10.15 29.47
N ARG A 51 18.75 9.72 28.56
CA ARG A 51 19.21 10.54 27.43
C ARG A 51 18.06 10.98 26.51
N LEU A 52 17.15 10.07 26.18
CA LEU A 52 15.98 10.38 25.36
C LEU A 52 15.09 11.42 26.03
N THR A 53 14.87 11.33 27.34
CA THR A 53 14.09 12.33 28.08
C THR A 53 14.77 13.71 28.07
N GLU A 54 16.10 13.76 28.22
CA GLU A 54 16.88 15.00 28.09
C GLU A 54 16.78 15.61 26.69
N GLU A 55 16.71 14.77 25.64
CA GLU A 55 16.46 15.17 24.24
C GLU A 55 14.99 15.56 23.96
N GLY A 56 14.11 15.61 24.98
CA GLY A 56 12.70 15.96 24.83
C GLY A 56 11.81 14.82 24.31
N PHE A 57 12.28 13.58 24.36
CA PHE A 57 11.47 12.42 23.98
C PHE A 57 10.48 12.05 25.10
N GLU A 58 9.20 12.31 24.85
CA GLU A 58 8.08 11.97 25.73
C GLU A 58 7.86 10.46 25.85
N LEU A 59 8.57 9.81 26.78
CA LEU A 59 8.51 8.35 26.98
C LEU A 59 7.09 7.85 27.29
N SER A 60 6.34 8.53 28.16
CA SER A 60 4.99 8.11 28.59
C SER A 60 3.97 8.13 27.47
N ALA A 61 4.10 9.04 26.50
CA ALA A 61 3.20 9.13 25.35
C ALA A 61 3.60 8.16 24.22
N LYS A 62 4.90 7.85 24.11
CA LYS A 62 5.48 7.14 22.94
C LYS A 62 5.77 5.67 23.18
N ILE A 63 5.73 5.20 24.43
CA ILE A 63 5.99 3.81 24.84
C ILE A 63 4.75 3.25 25.55
N GLY A 64 4.39 2.02 25.19
CA GLY A 64 3.31 1.27 25.81
C GLY A 64 3.85 0.04 26.53
N GLN A 65 3.41 -0.21 27.75
CA GLN A 65 3.73 -1.45 28.46
C GLN A 65 2.75 -2.55 28.07
N LEU A 66 3.18 -3.44 27.18
CA LEU A 66 2.33 -4.49 26.61
C LEU A 66 2.81 -5.87 27.07
N LYS A 67 1.85 -6.79 27.25
CA LYS A 67 2.17 -8.18 27.61
C LYS A 67 2.75 -8.92 26.41
N LEU A 68 4.01 -9.32 26.50
CA LEU A 68 4.69 -10.14 25.50
C LEU A 68 5.09 -11.49 26.10
N MET A 69 4.99 -12.54 25.30
CA MET A 69 5.47 -13.87 25.66
C MET A 69 6.99 -13.88 25.75
N SER A 70 7.51 -14.52 26.79
CA SER A 70 8.93 -14.74 27.04
C SER A 70 9.32 -16.18 26.71
N VAL A 71 10.62 -16.49 26.80
CA VAL A 71 11.20 -17.81 26.48
C VAL A 71 10.66 -18.94 27.37
N ASP A 72 10.20 -18.61 28.57
CA ASP A 72 9.56 -19.51 29.55
C ASP A 72 8.06 -19.73 29.27
N GLY A 73 7.55 -19.21 28.15
CA GLY A 73 6.12 -19.30 27.78
C GLY A 73 5.20 -18.38 28.58
N LYS A 74 5.73 -17.63 29.56
CA LYS A 74 4.94 -16.70 30.39
C LYS A 74 4.88 -15.32 29.73
N PHE A 75 3.83 -14.56 30.05
CA PHE A 75 3.62 -13.21 29.55
C PHE A 75 4.09 -12.18 30.58
N TYR A 76 4.91 -11.22 30.15
CA TYR A 76 5.41 -10.14 30.99
C TYR A 76 5.17 -8.78 30.34
N LEU A 77 4.92 -7.77 31.17
CA LEU A 77 4.86 -6.37 30.71
C LEU A 77 6.23 -5.96 30.19
N THR A 78 6.25 -5.48 28.96
CA THR A 78 7.46 -5.08 28.24
C THR A 78 7.22 -3.72 27.61
N ASP A 79 8.20 -2.82 27.75
CA ASP A 79 8.20 -1.54 27.03
C ASP A 79 8.22 -1.82 25.52
N CYS A 80 7.15 -1.40 24.84
CA CYS A 80 6.93 -1.58 23.40
C CYS A 80 6.72 -0.23 22.72
N ILE A 81 7.08 -0.17 21.44
CA ILE A 81 6.99 1.05 20.62
C ILE A 81 6.46 0.71 19.23
N ASN A 82 5.78 1.67 18.59
CA ASN A 82 5.42 1.56 17.19
C ASN A 82 6.62 1.79 16.24
N THR A 83 6.39 1.62 14.94
CA THR A 83 7.44 1.71 13.91
C THR A 83 8.13 3.09 13.90
N LYS A 84 7.36 4.17 13.99
CA LYS A 84 7.90 5.55 13.97
C LYS A 84 8.84 5.79 15.15
N ASN A 85 8.42 5.39 16.36
CA ASN A 85 9.23 5.55 17.57
C ASN A 85 10.44 4.60 17.57
N ALA A 86 10.33 3.42 16.95
CA ALA A 86 11.47 2.53 16.73
C ALA A 86 12.55 3.22 15.88
N PHE A 87 12.17 3.83 14.76
CA PHE A 87 13.13 4.56 13.91
C PHE A 87 13.82 5.70 14.66
N ARG A 88 13.09 6.40 15.54
CA ARG A 88 13.68 7.47 16.38
C ARG A 88 14.65 6.92 17.43
N ILE A 89 14.31 5.82 18.10
CA ILE A 89 15.16 5.20 19.11
C ILE A 89 16.45 4.65 18.50
N ILE A 90 16.38 4.00 17.33
CA ILE A 90 17.54 3.44 16.63
C ILE A 90 18.60 4.53 16.32
N GLN A 91 18.15 5.75 16.00
CA GLN A 91 19.06 6.88 15.76
C GLN A 91 19.93 7.22 16.99
N SER A 92 19.40 7.07 18.21
CA SER A 92 20.12 7.32 19.47
C SER A 92 21.00 6.16 19.96
N ILE A 93 21.08 5.05 19.20
CA ILE A 93 21.94 3.90 19.54
C ILE A 93 23.29 4.06 18.80
N PRO A 94 24.40 4.39 19.48
CA PRO A 94 25.74 4.42 18.90
C PRO A 94 26.29 2.99 18.73
N SER A 95 25.83 2.28 17.69
CA SER A 95 26.31 0.94 17.36
C SER A 95 26.64 0.82 15.88
N LYS A 96 27.72 0.09 15.56
CA LYS A 96 28.09 -0.29 14.18
C LYS A 96 26.96 -1.04 13.46
N LYS A 97 26.10 -1.77 14.18
CA LYS A 97 24.94 -2.47 13.58
C LYS A 97 23.76 -1.56 13.29
N ALA A 98 23.64 -0.44 14.01
CA ALA A 98 22.63 0.56 13.71
C ALA A 98 23.03 1.42 12.50
N GLU A 99 24.33 1.53 12.20
CA GLU A 99 24.84 2.44 11.18
C GLU A 99 24.27 2.20 9.77
N PRO A 100 24.20 0.96 9.23
CA PRO A 100 23.57 0.73 7.93
C PRO A 100 22.11 1.21 7.87
N PHE A 101 21.39 1.09 8.98
CA PHE A 101 20.01 1.58 9.08
C PHE A 101 19.93 3.11 9.12
N LYS A 102 20.85 3.76 9.86
CA LYS A 102 20.93 5.23 9.90
C LYS A 102 21.30 5.80 8.54
N GLN A 103 22.26 5.21 7.85
CA GLN A 103 22.63 5.57 6.47
C GLN A 103 21.43 5.39 5.53
N TRP A 104 20.70 4.29 5.66
CA TRP A 104 19.47 4.09 4.89
C TRP A 104 18.41 5.17 5.18
N LEU A 105 18.17 5.53 6.44
CA LEU A 105 17.25 6.63 6.78
C LEU A 105 17.72 7.98 6.23
N ALA A 106 19.03 8.24 6.28
CA ALA A 106 19.63 9.45 5.71
C ALA A 106 19.43 9.51 4.20
N GLN A 107 19.66 8.39 3.49
CA GLN A 107 19.41 8.27 2.06
C GLN A 107 17.93 8.51 1.74
N VAL A 108 17.01 7.89 2.48
CA VAL A 108 15.57 8.11 2.28
C VAL A 108 15.22 9.59 2.47
N GLY A 109 15.78 10.24 3.49
CA GLY A 109 15.59 11.67 3.75
C GLY A 109 16.12 12.54 2.62
N TYR A 110 17.33 12.25 2.14
CA TYR A 110 17.92 12.93 0.98
C TYR A 110 17.06 12.74 -0.28
N ASP A 111 16.65 11.51 -0.57
CA ASP A 111 15.76 11.21 -1.70
C ASP A 111 14.44 11.99 -1.60
N ARG A 112 13.87 12.17 -0.40
CA ARG A 112 12.66 12.99 -0.21
C ARG A 112 12.90 14.45 -0.59
N VAL A 113 14.05 15.02 -0.20
CA VAL A 113 14.42 16.40 -0.55
C VAL A 113 14.59 16.53 -2.06
N GLN A 114 15.30 15.60 -2.68
CA GLN A 114 15.48 15.58 -4.13
C GLN A 114 14.17 15.42 -4.90
N GLU A 115 13.22 14.63 -4.38
CA GLU A 115 11.88 14.50 -4.97
C GLU A 115 11.03 15.79 -4.85
N ILE A 116 11.29 16.66 -3.87
CA ILE A 116 10.63 17.97 -3.75
C ILE A 116 11.16 18.92 -4.83
N GLU A 117 12.49 18.90 -5.06
CA GLU A 117 13.13 19.72 -6.09
C GLU A 117 12.81 19.21 -7.51
N ASN A 118 12.77 17.89 -7.69
CA ASN A 118 12.43 17.23 -8.94
C ASN A 118 11.36 16.13 -8.74
N PRO A 119 10.06 16.48 -8.87
CA PRO A 119 8.95 15.54 -8.70
C PRO A 119 8.98 14.33 -9.65
N GLU A 120 9.67 14.39 -10.80
CA GLU A 120 9.80 13.24 -11.71
C GLU A 120 10.53 12.07 -11.06
N LEU A 121 11.42 12.35 -10.10
CA LEU A 121 12.11 11.30 -9.32
C LEU A 121 11.12 10.46 -8.51
N ALA A 122 10.04 11.06 -8.01
CA ALA A 122 9.00 10.32 -7.29
C ALA A 122 8.25 9.37 -8.23
N GLN A 123 7.98 9.81 -9.47
CA GLN A 123 7.37 8.97 -10.49
C GLN A 123 8.30 7.82 -10.91
N LYS A 124 9.60 8.10 -11.08
CA LYS A 124 10.62 7.08 -11.38
C LYS A 124 10.70 6.03 -10.27
N ARG A 125 10.78 6.47 -9.01
CA ARG A 125 10.77 5.60 -7.83
C ARG A 125 9.51 4.72 -7.79
N MET A 126 8.34 5.28 -8.10
CA MET A 126 7.10 4.50 -8.19
C MET A 126 7.22 3.36 -9.21
N LYS A 127 7.75 3.64 -10.41
CA LYS A 127 7.99 2.61 -11.44
C LYS A 127 8.97 1.55 -10.96
N GLU A 128 10.07 1.95 -10.31
CA GLU A 128 11.08 1.04 -9.75
C GLU A 128 10.49 0.13 -8.67
N ILE A 129 9.59 0.64 -7.82
CA ILE A 129 8.89 -0.16 -6.79
C ILE A 129 8.06 -1.27 -7.45
N TYR A 130 7.30 -0.98 -8.51
CA TYR A 130 6.55 -2.04 -9.21
C TYR A 130 7.48 -2.99 -9.96
N LYS A 131 8.55 -2.49 -10.57
CA LYS A 131 9.56 -3.34 -11.23
C LYS A 131 10.20 -4.32 -10.23
N ALA A 132 10.52 -3.87 -9.02
CA ALA A 132 11.02 -4.71 -7.93
C ALA A 132 9.99 -5.74 -7.43
N LYS A 133 8.69 -5.45 -7.54
CA LYS A 133 7.60 -6.42 -7.30
C LYS A 133 7.42 -7.41 -8.46
N GLY A 134 8.15 -7.23 -9.56
CA GLY A 134 8.18 -8.13 -10.72
C GLY A 134 7.05 -7.90 -11.73
N TYR A 135 6.49 -6.69 -11.78
CA TYR A 135 5.58 -6.27 -12.84
C TYR A 135 6.35 -5.89 -14.12
N SER A 136 5.77 -6.17 -15.28
CA SER A 136 6.30 -5.74 -16.59
C SER A 136 6.20 -4.23 -16.79
N GLU A 137 7.10 -3.64 -17.58
CA GLU A 137 7.10 -2.19 -17.85
C GLU A 137 5.80 -1.73 -18.52
N ASP A 138 5.29 -2.53 -19.46
CA ASP A 138 4.01 -2.30 -20.14
C ASP A 138 2.79 -2.29 -19.19
N TRP A 139 2.78 -3.17 -18.17
CA TRP A 139 1.76 -3.16 -17.12
C TRP A 139 1.92 -1.93 -16.22
N ILE A 140 3.17 -1.59 -15.84
CA ILE A 140 3.48 -0.45 -14.99
C ILE A 140 3.00 0.85 -15.63
N GLU A 141 3.26 1.06 -16.92
CA GLU A 141 2.82 2.25 -17.63
C GLU A 141 1.29 2.41 -17.62
N LYS A 142 0.55 1.32 -17.87
CA LYS A 142 -0.93 1.33 -17.77
C LYS A 142 -1.37 1.66 -16.36
N ARG A 143 -0.72 1.06 -15.35
CA ARG A 143 -1.05 1.31 -13.95
C ARG A 143 -0.82 2.77 -13.57
N VAL A 144 0.29 3.37 -14.00
CA VAL A 144 0.60 4.80 -13.77
C VAL A 144 -0.45 5.69 -14.45
N ARG A 145 -0.82 5.42 -15.71
CA ARG A 145 -1.89 6.17 -16.40
C ARG A 145 -3.23 6.03 -15.68
N GLY A 146 -3.54 4.83 -15.18
CA GLY A 146 -4.75 4.58 -14.40
C GLY A 146 -4.78 5.31 -13.06
N ILE A 147 -3.62 5.60 -12.43
CA ILE A 147 -3.57 6.49 -11.25
C ILE A 147 -4.03 7.89 -11.65
N ALA A 148 -3.45 8.45 -12.72
CA ALA A 148 -3.79 9.79 -13.17
C ALA A 148 -5.28 9.94 -13.56
N ILE A 149 -5.85 8.95 -14.26
CA ILE A 149 -7.29 8.95 -14.61
C ILE A 149 -8.17 8.91 -13.36
N ARG A 150 -7.78 8.10 -12.36
CA ARG A 150 -8.53 8.01 -11.11
C ARG A 150 -8.43 9.30 -10.29
N ASP A 151 -7.25 9.90 -10.22
CA ASP A 151 -7.02 11.15 -9.50
C ASP A 151 -7.87 12.27 -10.14
N GLU A 152 -7.87 12.37 -11.47
CA GLU A 152 -8.73 13.31 -12.21
C GLU A 152 -10.23 13.10 -11.92
N LEU A 153 -10.70 11.85 -11.89
CA LEU A 153 -12.08 11.52 -11.55
C LEU A 153 -12.44 11.97 -10.12
N THR A 154 -11.57 11.70 -9.15
CA THR A 154 -11.82 12.09 -7.75
C THR A 154 -11.73 13.60 -7.55
N ASP A 155 -10.86 14.30 -8.29
CA ASP A 155 -10.78 15.76 -8.28
C ASP A 155 -12.04 16.38 -8.90
N GLU A 156 -12.56 15.77 -9.97
CA GLU A 156 -13.83 16.20 -10.56
C GLU A 156 -14.97 16.07 -9.54
N TRP A 157 -15.11 14.92 -8.88
CA TRP A 157 -16.12 14.72 -7.82
C TRP A 157 -16.01 15.75 -6.69
N LYS A 158 -14.78 16.07 -6.28
CA LYS A 158 -14.52 17.10 -5.26
C LYS A 158 -15.06 18.47 -5.68
N LYS A 159 -14.85 18.84 -6.95
CA LYS A 159 -15.38 20.10 -7.52
C LYS A 159 -16.91 20.11 -7.55
N ARG A 160 -17.55 18.94 -7.67
CA ARG A 160 -19.02 18.76 -7.67
C ARG A 160 -19.63 18.59 -6.28
N SER A 161 -18.92 19.02 -5.24
CA SER A 161 -19.36 18.96 -3.84
C SER A 161 -19.57 17.54 -3.28
N VAL A 162 -18.99 16.51 -3.88
CA VAL A 162 -18.87 15.17 -3.28
C VAL A 162 -17.60 15.14 -2.44
N LYS A 163 -17.72 14.94 -1.12
CA LYS A 163 -16.59 15.22 -0.20
C LYS A 163 -16.23 14.08 0.74
N THR A 164 -17.07 13.06 0.87
CA THR A 164 -16.81 11.99 1.83
C THR A 164 -16.15 10.77 1.16
N GLU A 165 -15.23 10.12 1.87
CA GLU A 165 -14.61 8.87 1.41
C GLU A 165 -15.65 7.76 1.16
N ARG A 166 -16.75 7.79 1.91
CA ARG A 166 -17.89 6.88 1.74
C ARG A 166 -18.56 7.08 0.38
N GLU A 167 -18.85 8.32 -0.01
CA GLU A 167 -19.42 8.62 -1.32
C GLU A 167 -18.48 8.18 -2.45
N TYR A 168 -17.19 8.48 -2.35
CA TYR A 168 -16.20 8.06 -3.36
C TYR A 168 -16.12 6.54 -3.51
N SER A 169 -16.24 5.82 -2.40
CA SER A 169 -16.28 4.35 -2.39
C SER A 169 -17.52 3.81 -3.09
N ILE A 170 -18.69 4.45 -2.87
CA ILE A 170 -19.94 4.07 -3.54
C ILE A 170 -19.86 4.38 -5.04
N LEU A 171 -19.43 5.59 -5.43
CA LEU A 171 -19.30 5.96 -6.84
C LEU A 171 -18.32 5.04 -7.58
N THR A 172 -17.18 4.70 -6.96
CA THR A 172 -16.24 3.71 -7.49
C THR A 172 -16.91 2.33 -7.62
N ALA A 173 -17.75 1.94 -6.66
CA ALA A 173 -18.48 0.68 -6.71
C ALA A 173 -19.51 0.65 -7.84
N GLU A 174 -20.22 1.75 -8.08
CA GLU A 174 -21.17 1.90 -9.19
C GLU A 174 -20.49 1.78 -10.54
N ILE A 175 -19.33 2.43 -10.74
CA ILE A 175 -18.54 2.30 -11.97
C ILE A 175 -18.11 0.83 -12.16
N SER A 176 -17.49 0.23 -11.14
CA SER A 176 -17.01 -1.16 -11.23
C SER A 176 -18.15 -2.14 -11.50
N LYS A 177 -19.30 -1.96 -10.84
CA LYS A 177 -20.47 -2.83 -11.01
C LYS A 177 -21.08 -2.68 -12.40
N ALA A 178 -21.18 -1.46 -12.92
CA ALA A 178 -21.68 -1.24 -14.28
C ALA A 178 -20.69 -1.75 -15.35
N THR A 179 -19.38 -1.67 -15.11
CA THR A 179 -18.34 -2.16 -16.05
C THR A 179 -18.23 -3.68 -16.03
N PHE A 180 -18.01 -4.29 -14.85
CA PHE A 180 -17.63 -5.69 -14.68
C PHE A 180 -18.75 -6.58 -14.12
N GLY A 181 -19.90 -6.02 -13.76
CA GLY A 181 -20.97 -6.75 -13.07
C GLY A 181 -20.69 -7.02 -11.59
N MET A 182 -19.61 -6.44 -11.04
CA MET A 182 -19.17 -6.67 -9.66
C MET A 182 -18.60 -5.40 -9.03
N THR A 183 -18.90 -5.19 -7.75
CA THR A 183 -18.27 -4.15 -6.93
C THR A 183 -16.80 -4.48 -6.66
N PRO A 184 -15.95 -3.51 -6.27
CA PRO A 184 -14.55 -3.78 -5.97
C PRO A 184 -14.35 -4.86 -4.90
N SER A 185 -15.26 -4.92 -3.92
CA SER A 185 -15.23 -5.93 -2.86
C SER A 185 -15.57 -7.33 -3.37
N GLU A 186 -16.56 -7.46 -4.24
CA GLU A 186 -16.90 -8.72 -4.91
C GLU A 186 -15.78 -9.17 -5.86
N TYR A 187 -15.19 -8.23 -6.60
CA TYR A 187 -14.10 -8.52 -7.52
C TYR A 187 -12.85 -9.00 -6.76
N LYS A 188 -12.52 -8.38 -5.62
CA LYS A 188 -11.46 -8.88 -4.74
C LYS A 188 -11.71 -10.34 -4.33
N LYS A 189 -12.94 -10.67 -3.92
CA LYS A 189 -13.32 -12.05 -3.58
C LYS A 189 -13.18 -12.99 -4.78
N PHE A 190 -13.65 -12.57 -5.96
CA PHE A 190 -13.55 -13.34 -7.20
C PHE A 190 -12.10 -13.68 -7.57
N LYS A 191 -11.17 -12.74 -7.34
CA LYS A 191 -9.72 -12.93 -7.53
C LYS A 191 -9.00 -13.56 -6.33
N GLY A 192 -9.69 -13.91 -5.25
CA GLY A 192 -9.07 -14.49 -4.04
C GLY A 192 -8.19 -13.51 -3.24
N LEU A 193 -8.43 -12.21 -3.36
CA LEU A 193 -7.70 -11.16 -2.64
C LEU A 193 -8.34 -10.90 -1.27
N LYS A 194 -7.51 -10.63 -0.26
CA LYS A 194 -7.98 -10.31 1.10
C LYS A 194 -7.79 -8.84 1.42
N LYS A 195 -6.54 -8.37 1.44
CA LYS A 195 -6.17 -6.99 1.80
C LYS A 195 -5.51 -6.25 0.64
N GLU A 196 -5.20 -6.95 -0.43
CA GLU A 196 -4.47 -6.44 -1.58
C GLU A 196 -5.28 -5.43 -2.39
N ASN A 197 -4.56 -4.58 -3.13
CA ASN A 197 -5.17 -3.63 -4.06
C ASN A 197 -5.71 -4.41 -5.27
N LEU A 198 -6.98 -4.21 -5.63
CA LEU A 198 -7.59 -4.93 -6.75
C LEU A 198 -6.89 -4.63 -8.09
N ARG A 199 -6.59 -3.36 -8.36
CA ARG A 199 -6.03 -2.90 -9.64
C ARG A 199 -4.61 -3.42 -9.85
N ASP A 200 -3.86 -3.64 -8.77
CA ASP A 200 -2.54 -4.24 -8.84
C ASP A 200 -2.58 -5.72 -9.24
N HIS A 201 -3.76 -6.36 -9.14
CA HIS A 201 -3.99 -7.76 -9.50
C HIS A 201 -4.94 -7.91 -10.70
N MET A 202 -5.13 -6.83 -11.47
CA MET A 202 -5.85 -6.86 -12.74
C MET A 202 -4.89 -7.14 -13.90
N ASN A 203 -5.38 -7.86 -14.91
CA ASN A 203 -4.73 -8.01 -16.20
C ASN A 203 -4.90 -6.76 -17.07
N ASP A 204 -4.24 -6.76 -18.23
CA ASP A 204 -4.18 -5.58 -19.10
C ASP A 204 -5.56 -5.09 -19.55
N LEU A 205 -6.46 -6.00 -19.93
CA LEU A 205 -7.80 -5.65 -20.40
C LEU A 205 -8.69 -5.20 -19.23
N GLU A 206 -8.59 -5.85 -18.07
CA GLU A 206 -9.29 -5.41 -16.85
C GLU A 206 -8.89 -3.98 -16.47
N LEU A 207 -7.60 -3.62 -16.56
CA LEU A 207 -7.14 -2.24 -16.33
C LEU A 207 -7.70 -1.27 -17.37
N ILE A 208 -7.69 -1.64 -18.66
CA ILE A 208 -8.20 -0.79 -19.75
C ILE A 208 -9.68 -0.48 -19.57
N PHE A 209 -10.53 -1.49 -19.31
CA PHE A 209 -11.96 -1.25 -19.10
C PHE A 209 -12.26 -0.50 -17.81
N ASN A 210 -11.44 -0.68 -16.76
CA ASN A 210 -11.57 0.14 -15.56
C ASN A 210 -11.26 1.62 -15.86
N MET A 211 -10.16 1.89 -16.57
CA MET A 211 -9.78 3.25 -16.98
C MET A 211 -10.84 3.88 -17.88
N LEU A 212 -11.40 3.13 -18.83
CA LEU A 212 -12.46 3.62 -19.71
C LEU A 212 -13.70 4.03 -18.90
N GLY A 213 -14.13 3.20 -17.94
CA GLY A 213 -15.29 3.51 -17.09
C GLY A 213 -15.07 4.79 -16.30
N GLU A 214 -13.91 4.92 -15.65
CA GLU A 214 -13.52 6.10 -14.88
C GLU A 214 -13.45 7.36 -15.77
N ARG A 215 -12.77 7.27 -16.92
CA ARG A 215 -12.60 8.40 -17.85
C ARG A 215 -13.93 8.90 -18.41
N VAL A 216 -14.82 7.98 -18.80
CA VAL A 216 -16.14 8.34 -19.36
C VAL A 216 -17.03 8.92 -18.27
N SER A 217 -16.98 8.40 -17.03
CA SER A 217 -17.70 9.01 -15.91
C SER A 217 -17.29 10.46 -15.67
N THR A 218 -15.99 10.78 -15.76
CA THR A 218 -15.49 12.16 -15.70
C THR A 218 -16.06 13.01 -16.84
N GLU A 219 -16.02 12.55 -18.09
CA GLU A 219 -16.55 13.30 -19.23
C GLU A 219 -18.05 13.58 -19.12
N ILE A 220 -18.83 12.59 -18.71
CA ILE A 220 -20.28 12.76 -18.53
C ILE A 220 -20.54 13.79 -17.42
N THR A 221 -19.82 13.69 -16.30
CA THR A 221 -19.93 14.65 -15.18
C THR A 221 -19.67 16.08 -15.64
N ARG A 222 -18.62 16.29 -16.45
CA ARG A 222 -18.29 17.61 -17.01
C ARG A 222 -19.33 18.10 -18.00
N LYS A 223 -19.72 17.25 -18.95
CA LYS A 223 -20.66 17.59 -20.03
C LYS A 223 -22.00 18.07 -19.49
N GLU A 224 -22.47 17.45 -18.42
CA GLU A 224 -23.79 17.74 -17.85
C GLU A 224 -23.73 18.75 -16.71
N ASP A 225 -22.54 19.23 -16.37
CA ASP A 225 -22.29 20.05 -15.20
C ASP A 225 -22.85 19.43 -13.90
N ALA A 226 -22.82 18.09 -13.79
CA ALA A 226 -23.49 17.38 -12.71
C ALA A 226 -23.04 17.86 -11.32
N GLN A 227 -23.99 18.23 -10.46
CA GLN A 227 -23.73 18.77 -9.12
C GLN A 227 -24.25 17.85 -8.02
N GLY A 228 -23.47 17.74 -6.95
CA GLY A 228 -23.82 16.94 -5.80
C GLY A 228 -23.79 15.44 -6.07
N TYR A 229 -24.01 14.67 -5.01
CA TYR A 229 -23.83 13.22 -5.04
C TYR A 229 -24.74 12.51 -6.05
N THR A 230 -26.03 12.84 -6.10
CA THR A 230 -27.02 12.11 -6.89
C THR A 230 -26.76 12.21 -8.40
N GLU A 231 -26.46 13.40 -8.90
CA GLU A 231 -26.19 13.60 -10.33
C GLU A 231 -24.87 12.97 -10.75
N VAL A 232 -23.84 13.12 -9.91
CA VAL A 232 -22.53 12.48 -10.09
C VAL A 232 -22.66 10.95 -10.07
N GLU A 233 -23.52 10.39 -9.23
CA GLU A 233 -23.81 8.95 -9.21
C GLU A 233 -24.46 8.49 -10.53
N GLY A 234 -25.37 9.29 -11.08
CA GLY A 234 -25.94 9.05 -12.41
C GLY A 234 -24.90 9.06 -13.53
N ALA A 235 -23.94 9.98 -13.48
CA ALA A 235 -22.80 10.03 -14.42
C ALA A 235 -21.86 8.82 -14.23
N ALA A 236 -21.56 8.45 -12.98
CA ALA A 236 -20.75 7.30 -12.63
C ALA A 236 -21.33 5.98 -13.19
N LYS A 237 -22.61 5.71 -12.94
CA LYS A 237 -23.34 4.54 -13.45
C LYS A 237 -23.32 4.47 -14.98
N ARG A 238 -23.49 5.60 -15.67
CA ARG A 238 -23.48 5.64 -17.14
C ARG A 238 -22.08 5.47 -17.72
N GLY A 239 -21.05 6.09 -17.14
CA GLY A 239 -19.67 5.87 -17.58
C GLY A 239 -19.24 4.41 -17.43
N GLY A 240 -19.55 3.78 -16.29
CA GLY A 240 -19.33 2.35 -16.13
C GLY A 240 -20.14 1.50 -17.12
N ARG A 241 -21.38 1.90 -17.45
CA ARG A 241 -22.21 1.18 -18.46
C ARG A 241 -21.58 1.23 -19.85
N VAL A 242 -21.04 2.38 -20.27
CA VAL A 242 -20.33 2.51 -21.55
C VAL A 242 -19.15 1.55 -21.60
N ALA A 243 -18.32 1.53 -20.56
CA ALA A 243 -17.20 0.60 -20.48
C ALA A 243 -17.67 -0.87 -20.40
N GLY A 244 -18.76 -1.16 -19.70
CA GLY A 244 -19.34 -2.49 -19.61
C GLY A 244 -19.91 -3.00 -20.93
N ASN A 245 -20.50 -2.13 -21.74
CA ASN A 245 -20.95 -2.47 -23.08
C ASN A 245 -19.75 -2.78 -23.99
N ALA A 246 -18.75 -1.89 -24.02
CA ALA A 246 -17.52 -2.11 -24.78
C ALA A 246 -16.80 -3.40 -24.35
N ARG A 247 -16.79 -3.71 -23.05
CA ARG A 247 -16.27 -4.97 -22.51
C ARG A 247 -17.02 -6.15 -23.08
N LYS A 248 -18.36 -6.17 -22.97
CA LYS A 248 -19.18 -7.27 -23.47
C LYS A 248 -19.01 -7.50 -24.97
N ASP A 249 -18.91 -6.44 -25.75
CA ASP A 249 -18.67 -6.57 -27.19
C ASP A 249 -17.27 -7.11 -27.47
N THR A 250 -16.26 -6.68 -26.72
CA THR A 250 -14.92 -7.27 -26.79
C THR A 250 -14.91 -8.76 -26.39
N GLU A 251 -15.67 -9.16 -25.37
CA GLU A 251 -15.78 -10.56 -24.95
C GLU A 251 -16.40 -11.46 -26.02
N LYS A 252 -17.37 -10.93 -26.79
CA LYS A 252 -17.97 -11.64 -27.93
C LYS A 252 -16.92 -11.89 -29.01
N GLU A 253 -16.15 -10.87 -29.39
CA GLU A 253 -15.11 -10.98 -30.42
C GLU A 253 -13.95 -11.89 -29.99
N LEU A 254 -13.57 -11.86 -28.72
CA LEU A 254 -12.48 -12.68 -28.19
C LEU A 254 -12.90 -14.11 -27.83
N GLY A 255 -14.20 -14.41 -27.76
CA GLY A 255 -14.74 -15.71 -27.34
C GLY A 255 -14.42 -16.09 -25.89
N ARG A 256 -14.04 -15.13 -25.04
CA ARG A 256 -13.69 -15.37 -23.62
C ARG A 256 -14.00 -14.14 -22.75
N PRO A 257 -14.27 -14.32 -21.45
CA PRO A 257 -14.44 -13.20 -20.53
C PRO A 257 -13.13 -12.41 -20.34
N ILE A 258 -13.25 -11.10 -20.16
CA ILE A 258 -12.16 -10.21 -19.76
C ILE A 258 -11.84 -10.38 -18.28
N THR A 259 -12.87 -10.53 -17.46
CA THR A 259 -12.75 -10.74 -16.02
C THR A 259 -12.13 -12.10 -15.75
N SER A 260 -11.04 -12.14 -14.97
CA SER A 260 -10.31 -13.37 -14.66
C SER A 260 -10.11 -13.54 -13.16
N LYS A 261 -10.07 -14.81 -12.70
CA LYS A 261 -9.70 -15.15 -11.32
C LYS A 261 -8.19 -15.02 -11.07
N GLU A 262 -7.41 -14.84 -12.13
CA GLU A 262 -5.97 -14.68 -12.04
C GLU A 262 -5.58 -13.45 -11.22
N ASN A 263 -4.51 -13.63 -10.46
CA ASN A 263 -3.89 -12.62 -9.62
C ASN A 263 -2.37 -12.88 -9.54
N TYR A 264 -1.62 -11.92 -8.99
CA TYR A 264 -0.17 -11.99 -8.84
C TYR A 264 0.30 -12.23 -7.40
N LEU A 265 -0.44 -13.01 -6.61
CA LEU A 265 -0.07 -13.34 -5.21
C LEU A 265 1.08 -14.35 -5.13
N SER A 266 0.98 -15.44 -5.91
CA SER A 266 1.94 -16.55 -5.89
C SER A 266 3.15 -16.30 -6.77
N GLU A 267 2.94 -15.62 -7.91
CA GLU A 267 3.98 -15.37 -8.90
C GLU A 267 3.88 -13.95 -9.45
N PRO A 268 5.03 -13.30 -9.72
CA PRO A 268 5.06 -12.00 -10.37
C PRO A 268 4.41 -12.04 -11.75
N GLU A 269 3.69 -10.97 -12.10
CA GLU A 269 3.01 -10.80 -13.39
C GLU A 269 3.90 -11.12 -14.59
N LYS A 270 5.17 -10.67 -14.56
CA LYS A 270 6.13 -10.91 -15.64
C LYS A 270 6.44 -12.39 -15.85
N LYS A 271 6.47 -13.21 -14.78
CA LYS A 271 6.73 -14.65 -14.89
C LYS A 271 5.54 -15.38 -15.52
N LYS A 272 4.31 -15.06 -15.09
CA LYS A 272 3.09 -15.64 -15.67
C LYS A 272 2.96 -15.36 -17.17
N LYS A 273 3.25 -14.12 -17.60
CA LYS A 273 3.27 -13.78 -19.04
C LYS A 273 4.25 -14.61 -19.86
N LEU A 274 5.38 -15.04 -19.28
CA LEU A 274 6.35 -15.90 -19.97
C LEU A 274 5.84 -17.35 -20.09
N GLU A 275 5.20 -17.88 -19.05
CA GLU A 275 4.61 -19.22 -19.08
C GLU A 275 3.47 -19.33 -20.09
N ASP A 276 2.61 -18.32 -20.17
CA ASP A 276 1.50 -18.31 -21.13
C ASP A 276 1.97 -18.20 -22.58
N LYS A 277 3.12 -17.54 -22.82
CA LYS A 277 3.77 -17.53 -24.13
C LYS A 277 4.36 -18.89 -24.51
N ASN A 278 4.84 -19.66 -23.54
CA ASN A 278 5.43 -20.98 -23.79
C ASN A 278 4.39 -22.11 -23.88
N LYS A 279 3.14 -21.85 -23.47
CA LYS A 279 2.00 -22.78 -23.60
C LYS A 279 1.22 -22.63 -24.91
N LYS A 280 1.56 -21.63 -25.74
CA LYS A 280 1.02 -21.40 -27.08
C LYS A 280 2.03 -21.86 -28.13
#